data_AF-N9QGC7-F1
#
_entry.id   AF-N9QGC7-F1
#
_cell.length_a   1.000
_cell.length_b   1.000
_cell.length_c   1.000
_cell.angle_alpha   90.00
_cell.angle_beta   90.00
_cell.angle_gamma   90.00
#
_symmetry.space_group_name_H-M   'P 1'
#
loop_
_entity.id
_entity.type
_entity.pdbx_description
1 polymer ?
#
loop_
_entity_poly.entity_id
_entity_poly.type
_entity_poly.pdbx_seq_one_letter_code
_entity_poly.pdbx_strand_id
1 'polypeptide(L)'
;MKELKQCMLIGVYLAVSVPALAKIIPWNAEIPSSLSAYQGNAQQLAELTGERILIYAHPTSKTQLPTLNSNAASKTQFYSAAVVLPVAEAQVEKLLQHYPNYVGLFPTLKSAKVLEQQG
;
A
#
# COMPACT_ATOMS: atom_id res chain seq x y z
N MET A 1 -28.63 2.54 -47.14
CA MET A 1 -28.16 3.87 -46.65
C MET A 1 -28.06 3.98 -45.12
N LYS A 2 -28.83 3.21 -44.33
CA LYS A 2 -28.76 3.22 -42.85
C LYS A 2 -27.44 2.65 -42.31
N GLU A 3 -27.03 1.48 -42.81
CA GLU A 3 -25.79 0.79 -42.42
C GLU A 3 -24.52 1.64 -42.68
N LEU A 4 -24.48 2.38 -43.80
CA LEU A 4 -23.35 3.25 -44.15
C LEU A 4 -23.21 4.43 -43.17
N LYS A 5 -24.33 5.04 -42.75
CA LYS A 5 -24.33 6.10 -41.73
C LYS A 5 -23.90 5.58 -40.37
N GLN A 6 -24.26 4.35 -40.02
CA GLN A 6 -23.93 3.73 -38.75
C GLN A 6 -22.44 3.39 -38.65
N CYS A 7 -21.83 2.87 -39.73
CA CYS A 7 -20.38 2.67 -39.80
C CYS A 7 -19.61 4.00 -39.72
N MET A 8 -20.12 5.06 -40.34
CA MET A 8 -19.50 6.39 -40.29
C MET A 8 -19.55 6.99 -38.87
N LEU A 9 -20.67 6.81 -38.15
CA LEU A 9 -20.82 7.24 -36.75
C LEU A 9 -19.88 6.49 -35.80
N ILE A 10 -19.70 5.19 -35.99
CA ILE A 10 -18.78 4.37 -35.19
C ILE A 10 -17.32 4.78 -35.46
N GLY A 11 -16.96 4.99 -36.73
CA GLY A 11 -15.63 5.46 -37.11
C GLY A 11 -15.26 6.81 -36.50
N VAL A 12 -16.23 7.75 -36.45
CA VAL A 12 -16.04 9.03 -35.76
C VAL A 12 -15.86 8.83 -34.26
N TYR A 13 -16.66 7.97 -33.60
CA TYR A 13 -16.53 7.71 -32.16
C TYR A 13 -15.17 7.10 -31.76
N LEU A 14 -14.62 6.20 -32.57
CA LEU A 14 -13.28 5.64 -32.35
C LEU A 14 -12.18 6.71 -32.51
N ALA A 15 -12.35 7.65 -33.44
CA ALA A 15 -11.38 8.72 -33.69
C ALA A 15 -11.32 9.80 -32.60
N VAL A 16 -12.34 9.93 -31.73
CA VAL A 16 -12.34 10.89 -30.60
C VAL A 16 -11.82 10.25 -29.29
N SER A 17 -11.36 8.99 -29.32
CA SER A 17 -10.80 8.37 -28.11
C SER A 17 -9.44 8.99 -27.79
N VAL A 18 -9.41 9.85 -26.77
CA VAL A 18 -8.16 10.39 -26.22
C VAL A 18 -7.46 9.27 -25.45
N PRO A 19 -6.20 8.93 -25.76
CA PRO A 19 -5.47 7.94 -24.99
C PRO A 19 -5.26 8.46 -23.56
N ALA A 20 -5.79 7.74 -22.57
CA ALA A 20 -5.52 8.03 -21.17
C ALA A 20 -4.09 7.59 -20.84
N LEU A 21 -3.18 8.55 -20.64
CA LEU A 21 -1.83 8.29 -20.16
C LEU A 21 -1.85 8.18 -18.63
N ALA A 22 -1.78 6.96 -18.12
CA ALA A 22 -1.49 6.71 -16.72
C ALA A 22 0.01 6.48 -16.55
N LYS A 23 0.66 7.26 -15.69
CA LYS A 23 2.06 7.07 -15.30
C LYS A 23 2.09 6.73 -13.81
N ILE A 24 2.82 5.67 -13.44
CA ILE A 24 3.16 5.42 -12.05
C ILE A 24 4.16 6.49 -11.64
N ILE A 25 3.75 7.37 -10.74
CA ILE A 25 4.60 8.44 -10.20
C ILE A 25 5.20 7.92 -8.89
N PRO A 26 6.53 7.84 -8.77
CA PRO A 26 7.15 7.40 -7.52
C PRO A 26 6.82 8.41 -6.43
N TRP A 27 6.23 7.92 -5.34
CA TRP A 27 5.93 8.71 -4.16
C TRP A 27 6.95 8.39 -3.08
N ASN A 28 7.79 9.37 -2.76
CA ASN A 28 8.71 9.29 -1.63
C ASN A 28 8.00 9.83 -0.38
N ALA A 29 7.26 8.95 0.30
CA ALA A 29 6.55 9.30 1.51
C ALA A 29 7.51 9.33 2.71
N GLU A 30 7.46 10.39 3.52
CA GLU A 30 8.13 10.44 4.82
C GLU A 30 7.30 9.66 5.85
N ILE A 31 7.44 8.32 5.83
CA ILE A 31 6.74 7.42 6.74
C ILE A 31 7.58 7.26 8.01
N PRO A 32 7.03 7.51 9.21
CA PRO A 32 7.78 7.33 10.44
C PRO A 32 8.07 5.84 10.68
N SER A 33 9.28 5.54 11.16
CA SER A 33 9.63 4.19 11.60
C SER A 33 8.72 3.74 12.75
N SER A 34 8.32 2.47 12.76
CA SER A 34 7.54 1.88 13.86
C SER A 34 8.30 1.88 15.19
N LEU A 35 9.63 1.96 15.14
CA LEU A 35 10.51 2.03 16.31
C LEU A 35 10.84 3.47 16.74
N SER A 36 10.41 4.49 16.01
CA SER A 36 10.77 5.90 16.28
C SER A 36 10.33 6.36 17.67
N ALA A 37 9.13 5.96 18.11
CA ALA A 37 8.60 6.24 19.44
C ALA A 37 9.35 5.49 20.57
N TYR A 38 10.23 4.55 20.22
CA TYR A 38 10.96 3.66 21.13
C TYR A 38 12.48 3.76 20.92
N GLN A 39 12.98 4.89 20.44
CA GLN A 39 14.41 5.16 20.24
C GLN A 39 15.12 4.12 19.36
N GLY A 40 14.40 3.46 18.44
CA GLY A 40 14.97 2.38 17.62
C GLY A 40 15.12 1.03 18.34
N ASN A 41 14.65 0.90 19.59
CA ASN A 41 14.83 -0.29 20.42
C ASN A 41 13.63 -1.25 20.30
N ALA A 42 13.81 -2.31 19.52
CA ALA A 42 12.79 -3.35 19.35
C ALA A 42 12.53 -4.16 20.63
N GLN A 43 13.55 -4.36 21.48
CA GLN A 43 13.41 -5.09 22.74
C GLN A 43 12.52 -4.33 23.73
N GLN A 44 12.74 -3.02 23.86
CA GLN A 44 11.88 -2.16 24.69
C GLN A 44 10.43 -2.18 24.20
N LEU A 45 10.22 -2.14 22.88
CA LEU A 45 8.89 -2.27 22.30
C LEU A 45 8.27 -3.63 22.62
N ALA A 46 9.03 -4.72 22.52
CA ALA A 46 8.57 -6.07 22.82
C ALA A 46 8.16 -6.21 24.29
N GLU A 47 8.95 -5.67 25.23
CA GLU A 47 8.63 -5.67 26.66
C GLU A 47 7.35 -4.90 26.99
N LEU A 48 7.17 -3.73 26.37
CA LEU A 48 5.95 -2.93 26.53
C LEU A 48 4.72 -3.64 25.93
N THR A 49 4.93 -4.31 24.79
CA THR A 49 3.90 -5.05 24.06
C THR A 49 3.47 -6.29 24.83
N GLY A 50 4.40 -7.10 25.36
CA GLY A 50 4.07 -8.32 26.10
C GLY A 50 3.04 -9.20 25.38
N GLU A 51 2.00 -9.62 26.10
CA GLU A 51 0.91 -10.49 25.59
C GLU A 51 -0.26 -9.72 24.94
N ARG A 52 -0.11 -8.42 24.67
CA ARG A 52 -1.15 -7.56 24.10
C ARG A 52 -0.76 -7.09 22.70
N ILE A 53 -1.73 -6.55 21.96
CA ILE A 53 -1.46 -5.80 20.74
C ILE A 53 -1.29 -4.34 21.15
N LEU A 54 -0.12 -3.78 20.88
CA LEU A 54 0.12 -2.36 21.08
C LEU A 54 -0.20 -1.62 19.79
N ILE A 55 -0.94 -0.51 19.90
CA ILE A 55 -1.21 0.41 18.78
C ILE A 55 -0.77 1.80 19.20
N TYR A 56 0.15 2.39 18.43
CA TYR A 56 0.67 3.73 18.64
C TYR A 56 0.20 4.65 17.51
N ALA A 57 -0.44 5.76 17.87
CA ALA A 57 -0.85 6.81 16.95
C ALA A 57 0.25 7.88 16.88
N HIS A 58 0.87 8.04 15.72
CA HIS A 58 1.89 9.06 15.51
C HIS A 58 1.28 10.47 15.50
N PRO A 59 2.06 11.53 15.75
CA PRO A 59 1.59 12.89 15.50
C PRO A 59 1.14 13.05 14.04
N THR A 60 0.03 13.76 13.83
CA THR A 60 -0.42 14.08 12.48
C THR A 60 0.63 14.92 11.76
N SER A 61 1.01 14.53 10.54
CA SER A 61 1.93 15.28 9.68
C SER A 61 1.25 15.76 8.40
N LYS A 62 1.94 16.62 7.66
CA LYS A 62 1.57 16.98 6.29
C LYS A 62 2.47 16.19 5.34
N THR A 63 1.87 15.61 4.32
CA THR A 63 2.61 14.96 3.22
C THR A 63 2.27 15.64 1.90
N GLN A 64 3.11 15.43 0.89
CA GLN A 64 2.83 15.82 -0.49
C GLN A 64 2.47 14.57 -1.29
N LEU A 65 1.29 14.57 -1.89
CA LEU A 65 0.85 13.51 -2.80
C LEU A 65 1.11 13.97 -4.24
N PRO A 66 2.11 13.40 -4.93
CA PRO A 66 2.40 13.77 -6.29
C PRO A 66 1.34 13.18 -7.23
N THR A 67 0.69 14.07 -7.98
CA THR A 67 -0.23 13.71 -9.05
C THR A 67 0.34 14.17 -10.38
N LEU A 68 -0.26 13.74 -11.50
CA LEU A 68 0.21 14.11 -12.84
C LEU A 68 0.32 15.62 -13.04
N ASN A 69 -0.58 16.40 -12.41
CA ASN A 69 -0.73 17.83 -12.65
C ASN A 69 -0.43 18.71 -11.43
N SER A 70 -0.24 18.13 -10.23
CA SER A 70 -0.01 18.91 -9.01
C SER A 70 0.58 18.08 -7.88
N ASN A 71 1.27 18.76 -6.95
CA ASN A 71 1.66 18.21 -5.66
C ASN A 71 0.71 18.78 -4.60
N ALA A 72 -0.33 18.03 -4.24
CA ALA A 72 -1.30 18.47 -3.25
C ALA A 72 -0.77 18.18 -1.84
N ALA A 73 -0.77 19.18 -0.96
CA ALA A 73 -0.53 18.98 0.45
C ALA A 73 -1.73 18.24 1.06
N SER A 74 -1.46 17.15 1.78
CA SER A 74 -2.48 16.34 2.44
C SER A 74 -2.13 16.14 3.90
N LYS A 75 -3.16 16.12 4.77
CA LYS A 75 -3.01 15.79 6.19
C LYS A 75 -2.97 14.27 6.32
N THR A 76 -1.97 13.73 7.00
CA THR A 76 -1.78 12.28 7.13
C THR A 76 -1.63 11.88 8.58
N GLN A 77 -2.23 10.73 8.92
CA GLN A 77 -2.14 10.11 10.23
C GLN A 77 -1.56 8.72 10.06
N PHE A 78 -0.46 8.44 10.74
CA PHE A 78 0.18 7.12 10.76
C PHE A 78 -0.11 6.39 12.07
N TYR A 79 -0.22 5.07 11.97
CA TYR A 79 -0.32 4.17 13.11
C TYR A 79 0.74 3.10 12.98
N SER A 80 1.37 2.75 14.10
CA SER A 80 2.23 1.57 14.21
C SER A 80 1.59 0.59 15.18
N ALA A 81 1.72 -0.70 14.88
CA ALA A 81 1.27 -1.77 15.75
C ALA A 81 2.40 -2.74 16.04
N ALA A 82 2.37 -3.36 17.21
CA ALA A 82 3.31 -4.39 17.62
C ALA A 82 2.58 -5.56 18.29
N VAL A 83 3.08 -6.76 18.05
CA VAL A 83 2.65 -8.01 18.68
C VAL A 83 3.90 -8.86 18.91
N VAL A 84 3.98 -9.51 20.07
CA VAL A 84 5.04 -10.50 20.35
C VAL A 84 4.48 -11.88 20.05
N LEU A 85 5.21 -12.67 19.26
CA LEU A 85 4.80 -14.01 18.87
C LEU A 85 5.71 -15.06 19.50
N PRO A 86 5.18 -16.19 20.00
CA PRO A 86 5.97 -17.27 20.56
C PRO A 86 6.53 -18.19 19.46
N VAL A 87 7.11 -17.61 18.42
CA VAL A 87 7.67 -18.33 17.27
C VAL A 87 9.03 -17.75 16.89
N ALA A 88 9.86 -18.55 16.23
CA ALA A 88 11.18 -18.08 15.78
C ALA A 88 11.04 -17.04 14.66
N GLU A 89 11.93 -16.04 14.66
CA GLU A 89 11.97 -14.95 13.66
C GLU A 89 12.01 -15.49 12.23
N ALA A 90 12.84 -16.49 11.96
CA ALA A 90 12.96 -17.10 10.62
C ALA A 90 11.63 -17.69 10.09
N GLN A 91 10.74 -18.14 10.98
CA GLN A 91 9.42 -18.63 10.57
C GLN A 91 8.50 -17.47 10.18
N VAL A 92 8.57 -16.36 10.92
CA VAL A 92 7.84 -15.12 10.59
C VAL A 92 8.34 -14.56 9.26
N GLU A 93 9.65 -14.46 9.09
CA GLU A 93 10.28 -14.00 7.84
C GLU A 93 9.83 -14.84 6.65
N LYS A 94 9.94 -16.18 6.75
CA LYS A 94 9.51 -17.10 5.69
C LYS A 94 8.04 -16.92 5.32
N LEU A 95 7.16 -16.68 6.31
CA LEU A 95 5.75 -16.44 6.07
C LEU A 95 5.51 -15.11 5.36
N LEU A 96 6.19 -14.05 5.78
CA LEU A 96 6.06 -12.71 5.19
C LEU A 96 6.68 -12.59 3.79
N GLN A 97 7.71 -13.37 3.48
CA GLN A 97 8.29 -13.42 2.13
C GLN A 97 7.42 -14.20 1.14
N HIS A 98 6.47 -15.03 1.60
CA HIS A 98 5.59 -15.83 0.75
C HIS A 98 4.21 -15.20 0.57
N TYR A 99 4.10 -14.20 -0.30
CA TYR A 99 2.88 -13.43 -0.55
C TYR A 99 1.59 -14.24 -0.80
N PRO A 100 1.60 -15.42 -1.46
CA PRO A 100 0.39 -16.23 -1.58
C PRO A 100 -0.26 -16.61 -0.24
N ASN A 101 0.53 -16.73 0.84
CA ASN A 101 0.03 -17.10 2.17
C ASN A 101 -0.68 -15.95 2.90
N TYR A 102 -0.69 -14.73 2.34
CA TYR A 102 -1.29 -13.58 3.00
C TYR A 102 -2.81 -13.72 3.16
N VAL A 103 -3.47 -14.56 2.35
CA VAL A 103 -4.90 -14.91 2.50
C VAL A 103 -5.18 -15.47 3.90
N GLY A 104 -4.22 -16.17 4.50
CA GLY A 104 -4.35 -16.70 5.88
C GLY A 104 -4.05 -15.67 6.98
N LEU A 105 -3.46 -14.52 6.63
CA LEU A 105 -3.07 -13.48 7.58
C LEU A 105 -4.09 -12.35 7.71
N PHE A 106 -4.83 -12.07 6.63
CA PHE A 106 -5.76 -10.94 6.57
C PHE A 106 -7.20 -11.44 6.43
N PRO A 107 -8.06 -11.25 7.46
CA PRO A 107 -9.42 -11.83 7.48
C PRO A 107 -10.31 -11.46 6.30
N THR A 108 -10.05 -10.32 5.67
CA THR A 108 -10.85 -9.79 4.54
C THR A 108 -10.25 -10.13 3.17
N LEU A 109 -9.04 -10.68 3.11
CA LEU A 109 -8.34 -10.98 1.87
C LEU A 109 -8.76 -12.35 1.35
N LYS A 110 -9.45 -12.41 0.20
CA LYS A 110 -9.96 -13.67 -0.39
C LYS A 110 -8.96 -14.37 -1.30
N SER A 111 -8.06 -13.61 -1.92
CA SER A 111 -7.04 -14.13 -2.81
C SER A 111 -5.83 -13.20 -2.82
N ALA A 112 -4.65 -13.78 -3.03
CA ALA A 112 -3.41 -13.04 -3.26
C ALA A 112 -2.75 -13.63 -4.51
N LYS A 113 -2.37 -12.76 -5.45
CA LYS A 113 -1.66 -13.14 -6.67
C LYS A 113 -0.46 -12.23 -6.85
N VAL A 114 0.72 -12.82 -7.00
CA VAL A 114 1.94 -12.09 -7.37
C VAL A 114 1.81 -11.68 -8.83
N LEU A 115 1.84 -10.38 -9.11
CA LEU A 115 1.79 -9.83 -10.47
C LEU A 115 3.20 -9.60 -11.03
N GLU A 116 4.12 -9.22 -10.16
CA GLU A 116 5.51 -8.93 -10.48
C GLU A 116 6.36 -9.15 -9.23
N GLN A 117 7.56 -9.69 -9.39
CA GLN A 117 8.54 -9.85 -8.32
C GLN A 117 9.90 -9.45 -8.90
N GLN A 118 10.41 -8.29 -8.49
CA GLN A 118 11.75 -7.85 -8.83
C GLN A 118 12.67 -8.23 -7.67
N GLY A 119 13.76 -8.93 -7.99
CA GLY A 119 14.80 -9.37 -7.06
C GLY A 119 16.12 -8.69 -7.37
#